data_AF-A0A2D4FGJ2-F1
#
_entry.id   AF-A0A2D4FGJ2-F1
#
_cell.length_a   1.000
_cell.length_b   1.000
_cell.length_c   1.000
_cell.angle_alpha   90.00
_cell.angle_beta   90.00
_cell.angle_gamma   90.00
#
_symmetry.space_group_name_H-M   'P 1'
#
loop_
_entity.id
_entity.type
_entity.pdbx_description
1 polymer ?
#
loop_
_entity_poly.entity_id
_entity_poly.type
_entity_poly.pdbx_seq_one_letter_code
_entity_poly.pdbx_strand_id
1 'polypeptide(L)'
;MLARGRTIFSGLSVYWKPLFKGRLLLVTNTVSCGGLLAAGDALRQSWEIKRDSKRKWDRARTARMFTIGCTMGPMMHYWYLWLDRAFPAAGFSGIRTVLKKVLIDQIVASPVFGVWYFIGIGSLEGQTLEQSWHELEENFWE
;
A
#
# COMPACT_ATOMS: atom_id res chain seq x y z
N MET A 1 27.45 -11.36 -27.02
CA MET A 1 27.38 -10.68 -25.70
C MET A 1 26.07 -10.92 -24.91
N LEU A 2 25.24 -11.93 -25.23
CA LEU A 2 23.93 -12.14 -24.56
C LEU A 2 23.92 -13.20 -23.44
N ALA A 3 25.02 -13.93 -23.22
CA ALA A 3 25.08 -14.99 -22.21
C ALA A 3 25.34 -14.48 -20.77
N ARG A 4 25.98 -13.31 -20.62
CA ARG A 4 26.39 -12.75 -19.32
C ARG A 4 25.25 -12.05 -18.56
N GLY A 5 24.21 -11.61 -19.26
CA GLY A 5 23.01 -11.04 -18.62
C GLY A 5 22.17 -12.11 -17.91
N ARG A 6 22.04 -13.30 -18.52
CA ARG A 6 21.17 -14.37 -18.02
C ARG A 6 21.63 -14.96 -16.68
N THR A 7 22.94 -14.97 -16.43
CA THR A 7 23.56 -15.45 -15.18
C THR A 7 23.48 -14.43 -14.04
N ILE A 8 23.49 -13.13 -14.32
CA ILE A 8 23.31 -12.09 -13.30
C ILE A 8 21.84 -12.08 -12.81
N PHE A 9 20.88 -12.20 -13.72
CA PHE A 9 19.46 -12.31 -13.37
C PHE A 9 19.13 -13.61 -12.64
N SER A 10 19.78 -14.74 -12.97
CA SER A 10 19.57 -16.00 -12.25
C SER A 10 20.18 -15.98 -10.83
N GLY A 11 21.33 -15.33 -10.65
CA GLY A 11 21.96 -15.13 -9.34
C GLY A 11 21.09 -14.27 -8.41
N LEU A 12 20.57 -13.13 -8.91
CA LEU A 12 19.62 -12.30 -8.15
C LEU A 12 18.34 -13.08 -7.84
N SER A 13 17.78 -13.82 -8.79
CA SER A 13 16.53 -14.59 -8.61
C SER A 13 16.58 -15.57 -7.42
N VAL A 14 17.75 -16.14 -7.11
CA VAL A 14 17.91 -17.08 -5.99
C VAL A 14 17.75 -16.39 -4.62
N TYR A 15 18.21 -15.14 -4.48
CA TYR A 15 18.12 -14.39 -3.21
C TYR A 15 16.73 -13.83 -2.91
N TRP A 16 15.87 -13.68 -3.92
CA TRP A 16 14.54 -13.08 -3.76
C TRP A 16 13.45 -14.13 -3.50
N LYS A 17 13.64 -15.36 -3.98
CA LYS A 17 12.70 -16.48 -3.74
C LYS A 17 12.37 -16.77 -2.26
N PRO A 18 13.28 -16.61 -1.28
CA PRO A 18 12.97 -16.79 0.14
C PRO A 18 12.10 -15.67 0.72
N LEU A 19 12.26 -14.44 0.23
CA LEU A 19 11.50 -13.26 0.68
C LEU A 19 10.00 -13.41 0.41
N PHE A 20 9.64 -14.17 -0.63
CA PHE A 20 8.24 -14.42 -1.02
C PHE A 20 7.67 -15.75 -0.50
N LYS A 21 8.26 -16.36 0.52
CA LYS A 21 7.77 -17.64 1.11
C LYS A 21 7.35 -17.50 2.57
N GLY A 22 6.19 -18.05 2.90
CA GLY A 22 5.72 -18.24 4.28
C GLY A 22 5.67 -16.93 5.09
N ARG A 23 6.25 -16.93 6.29
CA ARG A 23 6.24 -15.77 7.21
C ARG A 23 6.98 -14.54 6.66
N LEU A 24 7.99 -14.73 5.79
CA LEU A 24 8.70 -13.61 5.16
C LEU A 24 7.84 -12.86 4.13
N LEU A 25 6.86 -13.53 3.53
CA LEU A 25 5.93 -12.89 2.60
C LEU A 25 5.06 -11.84 3.32
N LEU A 26 4.65 -12.13 4.56
CA LEU A 26 3.88 -11.19 5.37
C LEU A 26 4.74 -9.98 5.76
N VAL A 27 6.00 -10.21 6.17
CA VAL A 27 6.94 -9.15 6.54
C VAL A 27 7.25 -8.26 5.34
N THR A 28 7.56 -8.86 4.19
CA THR A 28 7.84 -8.10 2.97
C THR A 28 6.62 -7.32 2.50
N ASN A 29 5.42 -7.91 2.49
CA ASN A 29 4.20 -7.18 2.14
C ASN A 29 3.95 -6.00 3.09
N THR A 30 4.20 -6.20 4.38
CA THR A 30 4.04 -5.17 5.42
C THR A 30 5.01 -4.00 5.26
N VAL A 31 6.29 -4.31 5.10
CA VAL A 31 7.34 -3.30 4.94
C VAL A 31 7.22 -2.61 3.59
N SER A 32 6.88 -3.35 2.52
CA SER A 32 6.64 -2.76 1.20
C SER A 32 5.42 -1.84 1.19
N CYS A 33 4.32 -2.20 1.86
CA CYS A 33 3.14 -1.34 1.97
C CYS A 33 3.46 -0.03 2.72
N GLY A 34 4.10 -0.13 3.90
CA GLY A 34 4.59 1.04 4.64
C GLY A 34 5.55 1.90 3.82
N GLY A 35 6.51 1.26 3.15
CA GLY A 35 7.48 1.95 2.30
C GLY A 35 6.85 2.69 1.12
N LEU A 36 5.84 2.10 0.47
CA LEU A 36 5.12 2.74 -0.64
C LEU A 36 4.34 3.98 -0.19
N LEU A 37 3.65 3.91 0.95
CA LEU A 37 2.93 5.06 1.51
C LEU A 37 3.89 6.17 1.92
N ALA A 38 5.00 5.83 2.59
CA ALA A 38 6.05 6.78 2.94
C ALA A 38 6.71 7.43 1.70
N ALA A 39 6.96 6.66 0.65
CA ALA A 39 7.50 7.16 -0.60
C ALA A 39 6.50 8.09 -1.33
N GLY A 40 5.21 7.73 -1.34
CA GLY A 40 4.15 8.57 -1.89
C GLY A 40 4.05 9.92 -1.16
N ASP A 41 4.12 9.89 0.16
CA ASP A 41 4.15 11.10 1.00
C ASP A 41 5.41 11.93 0.74
N ALA A 42 6.58 11.30 0.66
CA ALA A 42 7.82 11.97 0.30
C ALA A 42 7.75 12.69 -1.05
N LEU A 43 7.13 12.06 -2.06
CA LEU A 43 6.90 12.68 -3.37
C LEU A 43 5.93 13.87 -3.27
N ARG A 44 4.86 13.75 -2.48
CA ARG A 44 3.90 14.84 -2.25
C ARG A 44 4.57 16.03 -1.56
N GLN A 45 5.30 15.79 -0.47
CA GLN A 45 6.04 16.83 0.22
C GLN A 45 7.09 17.49 -0.69
N SER A 46 7.80 16.72 -1.51
CA SER A 46 8.75 17.27 -2.49
C SER A 46 8.07 18.22 -3.47
N TRP A 47 6.86 17.89 -3.92
CA TRP A 47 6.09 18.73 -4.82
C TRP A 47 5.54 19.99 -4.13
N GLU A 48 5.07 19.87 -2.89
CA GLU A 48 4.61 20.99 -2.07
C GLU A 48 5.74 22.02 -1.82
N ILE A 49 6.94 21.55 -1.44
CA ILE A 49 8.11 22.41 -1.20
C ILE A 49 8.56 23.11 -2.50
N LYS A 50 8.42 22.43 -3.65
CA LYS A 50 8.73 23.03 -4.95
C LYS A 50 7.73 24.13 -5.32
N ARG A 51 6.46 24.00 -4.92
CA ARG A 51 5.40 24.97 -5.19
C ARG A 51 5.42 26.15 -4.20
N ASP A 52 5.79 25.88 -2.95
CA ASP A 52 5.92 26.87 -1.87
C ASP A 52 7.24 26.66 -1.11
N SER A 53 8.22 27.53 -1.38
CA SER A 53 9.55 27.45 -0.78
C SER A 53 9.57 27.71 0.73
N LYS A 54 8.45 28.16 1.34
CA LYS A 54 8.32 28.33 2.79
C LYS A 54 8.00 27.03 3.50
N ARG A 55 7.46 26.02 2.80
CA ARG A 55 7.17 24.71 3.39
C ARG A 55 8.48 23.94 3.65
N LYS A 56 8.53 23.24 4.78
CA LYS A 56 9.65 22.38 5.18
C LYS A 56 9.23 20.92 5.15
N TRP A 57 10.21 20.03 5.01
CA TRP A 57 9.98 18.60 5.07
C TRP A 57 9.49 18.17 6.45
N ASP A 58 8.33 17.50 6.49
CA ASP A 58 7.75 16.92 7.68
C ASP A 58 8.05 15.42 7.75
N ARG A 59 9.06 15.07 8.56
CA ARG A 59 9.45 13.67 8.79
C ARG A 59 8.42 12.92 9.64
N ALA A 60 7.68 13.61 10.49
CA ALA A 60 6.66 12.98 11.33
C ALA A 60 5.49 12.52 10.48
N ARG A 61 5.05 13.33 9.50
CA ARG A 61 4.03 12.95 8.51
C ARG A 61 4.43 11.68 7.75
N THR A 62 5.66 11.63 7.24
CA THR A 62 6.16 10.43 6.53
C THR A 62 6.23 9.20 7.45
N ALA A 63 6.60 9.37 8.72
CA ALA A 63 6.65 8.27 9.69
C ALA A 63 5.24 7.73 10.03
N ARG A 64 4.24 8.61 10.13
CA ARG A 64 2.82 8.20 10.31
C ARG A 64 2.34 7.41 9.10
N MET A 65 2.62 7.88 7.88
CA MET A 65 2.28 7.18 6.63
C MET A 65 2.93 5.79 6.55
N PHE A 66 4.20 5.68 6.95
CA PHE A 66 4.88 4.39 7.05
C PHE A 66 4.19 3.46 8.05
N THR A 67 3.88 3.98 9.25
CA THR A 67 3.24 3.22 10.33
C THR A 67 1.89 2.68 9.90
N ILE A 68 1.04 3.52 9.29
CA ILE A 68 -0.26 3.10 8.78
C ILE A 68 -0.13 2.04 7.69
N GLY A 69 0.78 2.21 6.74
CA GLY A 69 1.02 1.19 5.72
C GLY A 69 1.49 -0.14 6.30
N CYS A 70 2.29 -0.11 7.36
CA CYS A 70 2.65 -1.34 8.08
C CYS A 70 1.46 -1.99 8.82
N THR A 71 0.46 -1.23 9.27
CA THR A 71 -0.77 -1.84 9.82
C THR A 71 -1.68 -2.42 8.73
N MET A 72 -1.71 -1.80 7.56
CA MET A 72 -2.54 -2.25 6.43
C MET A 72 -1.97 -3.49 5.74
N GLY A 73 -0.65 -3.65 5.70
CA GLY A 73 0.02 -4.75 5.02
C GLY A 73 -0.44 -6.17 5.44
N PRO A 74 -0.52 -6.49 6.75
CA PRO A 74 -1.09 -7.75 7.22
C PRO A 74 -2.57 -7.90 6.86
N MET A 75 -3.37 -6.84 6.96
CA MET A 75 -4.79 -6.89 6.62
C MET A 75 -5.01 -7.21 5.14
N MET A 76 -4.28 -6.52 4.25
CA MET A 76 -4.30 -6.81 2.82
C MET A 76 -3.80 -8.23 2.54
N HIS A 77 -2.76 -8.69 3.24
CA HIS A 77 -2.23 -10.04 3.07
C HIS A 77 -3.30 -11.12 3.34
N TYR A 78 -4.02 -11.02 4.46
CA TYR A 78 -5.09 -11.95 4.79
C TYR A 78 -6.32 -11.79 3.89
N TRP A 79 -6.65 -10.57 3.49
CA TRP A 79 -7.72 -10.31 2.53
C TRP A 79 -7.47 -11.01 1.21
N TYR A 80 -6.27 -10.84 0.62
CA TYR A 80 -5.91 -11.50 -0.64
C TYR A 80 -5.85 -13.02 -0.52
N LEU A 81 -5.36 -13.57 0.60
CA LEU A 81 -5.41 -15.00 0.86
C LEU A 81 -6.85 -15.54 0.91
N TRP A 82 -7.77 -14.82 1.56
CA TRP A 82 -9.19 -15.18 1.58
C TRP A 82 -9.79 -15.12 0.19
N LEU A 83 -9.47 -14.07 -0.56
CA LEU A 83 -10.03 -13.80 -1.88
C LEU A 83 -9.54 -14.82 -2.93
N ASP A 84 -8.30 -15.28 -2.80
CA ASP A 84 -7.75 -16.39 -3.58
C ASP A 84 -8.41 -17.74 -3.25
N ARG A 85 -8.78 -17.96 -1.99
CA ARG A 85 -9.50 -19.16 -1.57
C ARG A 85 -10.97 -19.16 -1.99
N ALA A 86 -11.63 -18.01 -1.92
CA ALA A 86 -13.02 -17.83 -2.33
C ALA A 86 -13.18 -17.90 -3.86
N PHE A 87 -12.19 -17.42 -4.59
CA PHE A 87 -12.18 -17.38 -6.06
C PHE A 87 -10.90 -17.98 -6.64
N PRO A 88 -10.73 -19.32 -6.57
CA PRO A 88 -9.58 -19.99 -7.15
C PRO A 88 -9.65 -19.87 -8.68
N ALA A 89 -8.73 -19.09 -9.26
CA ALA A 89 -8.65 -18.92 -10.71
C ALA A 89 -7.72 -19.99 -11.30
N ALA A 90 -8.24 -20.82 -12.23
CA ALA A 90 -7.44 -21.75 -13.02
C ALA A 90 -7.62 -21.47 -14.51
N GLY A 91 -6.51 -21.29 -15.24
CA GLY A 91 -6.48 -21.20 -16.71
C GLY A 91 -7.11 -19.96 -17.34
N PHE A 92 -7.48 -20.05 -18.62
CA PHE A 92 -7.99 -18.95 -19.47
C PHE A 92 -9.34 -18.38 -18.99
N SER A 93 -10.11 -19.11 -18.18
CA SER A 93 -11.30 -18.60 -17.45
C SER A 93 -10.95 -17.63 -16.31
N GLY A 94 -9.66 -17.45 -16.01
CA GLY A 94 -9.15 -16.59 -14.94
C GLY A 94 -9.52 -15.12 -15.10
N ILE A 95 -9.71 -14.60 -16.32
CA ILE A 95 -9.96 -13.16 -16.51
C ILE A 95 -11.30 -12.72 -15.93
N ARG A 96 -12.37 -13.53 -16.08
CA ARG A 96 -13.68 -13.24 -15.47
C ARG A 96 -13.60 -13.31 -13.95
N THR A 97 -12.79 -14.23 -13.43
CA THR A 97 -12.54 -14.36 -11.99
C THR A 97 -11.77 -13.15 -11.47
N VAL A 98 -10.69 -12.74 -12.14
CA VAL A 98 -9.90 -11.54 -11.81
C VAL A 98 -10.77 -10.29 -11.82
N LEU A 99 -11.63 -10.10 -12.83
CA LEU A 99 -12.56 -8.96 -12.87
C LEU A 99 -13.52 -8.96 -11.68
N LYS A 100 -14.06 -10.12 -11.29
CA LYS A 100 -14.88 -10.24 -10.07
C LYS A 100 -14.09 -9.90 -8.82
N LYS A 101 -12.84 -10.37 -8.72
CA LYS A 101 -11.94 -10.03 -7.60
C LYS A 101 -11.74 -8.53 -7.48
N VAL A 102 -11.44 -7.86 -8.61
CA VAL A 102 -11.26 -6.41 -8.67
C VAL A 102 -12.54 -5.67 -8.28
N LEU A 103 -13.71 -6.11 -8.77
CA LEU A 103 -14.98 -5.49 -8.38
C LEU A 103 -15.26 -5.62 -6.88
N ILE A 104 -15.01 -6.79 -6.29
CA ILE A 104 -15.15 -7.01 -4.84
C ILE A 104 -14.15 -6.15 -4.06
N ASP A 105 -12.89 -6.06 -4.52
CA ASP A 105 -11.89 -5.19 -3.93
C ASP A 105 -12.33 -3.73 -3.92
N GLN A 106 -12.88 -3.23 -5.03
CA GLN A 106 -13.31 -1.84 -5.12
C GLN A 106 -14.56 -1.55 -4.28
N ILE A 107 -15.50 -2.50 -4.19
CA ILE A 107 -16.78 -2.29 -3.47
C ILE A 107 -16.65 -2.54 -1.97
N VAL A 108 -15.82 -3.50 -1.56
CA VAL A 108 -15.73 -3.95 -0.15
C VAL A 108 -14.40 -3.54 0.46
N ALA A 109 -13.29 -3.93 -0.16
CA ALA A 109 -11.97 -3.76 0.45
C ALA A 109 -11.57 -2.28 0.49
N SER A 110 -11.79 -1.55 -0.60
CA SER A 110 -11.46 -0.13 -0.73
C SER A 110 -12.11 0.75 0.34
N PRO A 111 -13.44 0.73 0.58
CA PRO A 111 -14.04 1.53 1.64
C PRO A 111 -13.59 1.11 3.04
N VAL A 112 -13.41 -0.20 3.29
CA VAL A 112 -12.94 -0.69 4.59
C VAL A 112 -11.51 -0.22 4.87
N PHE A 113 -10.61 -0.34 3.89
CA PHE A 113 -9.24 0.13 4.00
C PHE A 113 -9.15 1.66 4.07
N GLY A 114 -10.04 2.38 3.37
CA GLY A 114 -10.16 3.83 3.47
C GLY A 114 -10.55 4.28 4.88
N VAL A 115 -11.59 3.69 5.47
CA VAL A 115 -12.00 3.96 6.85
C VAL A 115 -10.87 3.63 7.84
N TRP A 116 -10.21 2.48 7.67
CA TRP A 116 -9.07 2.10 8.51
C TRP A 116 -7.92 3.12 8.42
N TYR A 117 -7.60 3.55 7.21
CA TYR A 117 -6.58 4.55 6.96
C TYR A 117 -6.90 5.89 7.65
N PHE A 118 -8.13 6.39 7.50
CA PHE A 118 -8.53 7.66 8.12
C PHE A 118 -8.55 7.60 9.65
N ILE A 119 -9.11 6.53 10.22
CA ILE A 119 -9.09 6.33 11.67
C ILE A 119 -7.65 6.24 12.18
N GLY A 120 -6.79 5.50 11.47
CA GLY A 120 -5.41 5.31 11.83
C GLY A 120 -4.60 6.61 11.79
N ILE A 121 -4.72 7.37 10.70
CA ILE A 121 -4.07 8.69 10.58
C ILE A 121 -4.59 9.64 11.65
N GLY A 122 -5.92 9.82 11.80
CA GLY A 122 -6.48 10.71 12.83
C GLY A 122 -5.98 10.37 14.24
N SER A 123 -5.89 9.08 14.56
CA SER A 123 -5.32 8.59 15.83
C SER A 123 -3.85 8.96 16.02
N LEU A 124 -3.03 8.89 14.96
CA LEU A 124 -1.59 9.22 15.00
C LEU A 124 -1.31 10.73 14.96
N GLU A 125 -2.25 11.52 14.46
CA GLU A 125 -2.17 12.98 14.44
C GLU A 125 -2.74 13.61 15.70
N GLY A 126 -3.45 12.82 16.52
CA GLY A 126 -4.17 13.33 17.69
C GLY A 126 -5.37 14.20 17.31
N GLN A 127 -5.81 14.11 16.07
CA GLN A 127 -6.98 14.81 15.55
C GLN A 127 -8.24 14.01 15.85
N THR A 128 -9.36 14.71 16.08
CA THR A 128 -10.67 14.04 16.18
C THR A 128 -11.15 13.62 14.78
N LEU A 129 -11.95 12.55 14.70
CA LEU A 129 -12.51 12.09 13.41
C LEU A 129 -13.27 13.19 12.65
N GLU A 130 -13.84 14.15 13.36
CA GLU A 130 -14.51 15.34 12.79
C GLU A 130 -13.52 16.27 12.07
N GLN A 131 -12.29 16.43 12.58
CA GLN A 131 -11.26 17.26 11.94
C GLN A 131 -10.75 16.60 10.65
N SER A 132 -10.53 15.29 10.67
CA SER A 132 -10.12 14.55 9.47
C SER A 132 -11.24 14.50 8.42
N TRP A 133 -12.51 14.47 8.83
CA TRP A 133 -13.65 14.58 7.92
C TRP A 133 -13.74 15.97 7.28
N HIS A 134 -13.54 17.04 8.07
CA HIS A 134 -13.53 18.42 7.57
C HIS A 134 -12.39 18.66 6.57
N GLU A 135 -11.18 18.19 6.85
CA GLU A 135 -10.05 18.28 5.91
C GLU A 135 -10.32 17.52 4.60
N LEU A 136 -11.02 16.38 4.66
CA LEU A 136 -11.41 15.66 3.46
C LEU A 136 -12.45 16.41 2.64
N GLU A 137 -13.45 16.99 3.32
CA GLU A 137 -14.50 17.78 2.68
C GLU A 137 -13.88 19.00 1.98
N GLU A 138 -13.00 19.75 2.65
CA GLU A 138 -12.26 20.87 2.03
C GLU A 138 -11.39 20.41 0.86
N ASN A 139 -10.62 19.32 0.98
CA ASN A 139 -9.72 18.90 -0.10
C ASN A 139 -10.43 18.28 -1.32
N PHE A 140 -11.62 17.69 -1.16
CA PHE A 140 -12.36 17.09 -2.27
C PHE A 140 -13.38 18.04 -2.92
N TRP A 141 -13.85 19.08 -2.21
CA TRP A 141 -14.85 20.04 -2.71
C TRP A 141 -14.26 21.39 -3.16
N GLU A 142 -12.93 21.55 -3.17
CA GLU A 142 -12.23 22.58 -3.98
C GLU A 142 -12.03 22.14 -5.44
#